data_AF-A0A521VPA9-F1
#
_entry.id   AF-A0A521VPA9-F1
#
_cell.length_a   1.000
_cell.length_b   1.000
_cell.length_c   1.000
_cell.angle_alpha   90.00
_cell.angle_beta   90.00
_cell.angle_gamma   90.00
#
_symmetry.space_group_name_H-M   'P 1'
#
loop_
_entity.id
_entity.type
_entity.pdbx_description
1 polymer ?
#
loop_
_entity_poly.entity_id
_entity_poly.type
_entity_poly.pdbx_seq_one_letter_code
_entity_poly.pdbx_strand_id
1 'polypeptide(L)'
;MKRRKFIQTTGLSLPVLLNGFSLRAMPKSSIFSSLNVENDRVLVLIQLNGGNDGLAMITPLDQYDKLANARGNILIPENNLLDVGFNNGFHPAMTGMKNVFDSGKMSVVQATGYPNQNRSHFRSSDIWTTGSPADTVWTTGWLGRYFQGDHPDYPEGYPNGR
;
A
#
# COMPACT_ATOMS: atom_id res chain seq x y z
N MET A 1 -22.50 -18.46 -14.98
CA MET A 1 -22.90 -17.48 -13.93
C MET A 1 -21.64 -17.01 -13.17
N LYS A 2 -21.34 -15.70 -13.14
CA LYS A 2 -20.18 -15.17 -12.37
C LYS A 2 -20.55 -15.12 -10.88
N ARG A 3 -19.88 -15.91 -10.02
CA ARG A 3 -20.12 -16.00 -8.56
C ARG A 3 -20.21 -14.64 -7.86
N ARG A 4 -19.40 -13.66 -8.29
CA ARG A 4 -19.38 -12.30 -7.73
C ARG A 4 -20.68 -11.51 -8.00
N LYS A 5 -21.29 -11.70 -9.17
CA LYS A 5 -22.55 -11.03 -9.55
C LYS A 5 -23.72 -11.63 -8.76
N PHE A 6 -23.74 -12.95 -8.56
CA PHE A 6 -24.76 -13.63 -7.76
C PHE A 6 -24.78 -13.17 -6.30
N ILE A 7 -23.61 -13.03 -5.65
CA ILE A 7 -23.53 -12.57 -4.25
C ILE A 7 -23.99 -11.12 -4.08
N GLN A 8 -23.74 -10.25 -5.07
CA GLN A 8 -24.13 -8.84 -5.01
C GLN A 8 -25.62 -8.60 -5.34
N THR A 9 -26.23 -9.44 -6.19
CA THR A 9 -27.64 -9.28 -6.59
C THR A 9 -28.62 -9.93 -5.62
N THR A 10 -28.17 -10.86 -4.76
CA THR A 10 -29.04 -11.51 -3.75
C THR A 10 -29.16 -10.71 -2.45
N GLY A 11 -28.92 -9.40 -2.51
CA GLY A 11 -29.10 -8.45 -1.40
C GLY A 11 -30.57 -8.06 -1.15
N LEU A 12 -31.47 -9.04 -1.13
CA LEU A 12 -32.79 -8.86 -0.51
C LEU A 12 -32.64 -9.13 0.98
N SER A 13 -32.90 -8.12 1.79
CA SER A 13 -32.72 -8.08 3.23
C SER A 13 -33.65 -9.06 3.95
N LEU A 14 -33.16 -10.27 4.22
CA LEU A 14 -33.70 -11.15 5.26
C LEU A 14 -32.53 -11.53 6.18
N PRO A 15 -32.61 -11.26 7.50
CA PRO A 15 -31.60 -11.75 8.42
C PRO A 15 -31.65 -13.28 8.43
N VAL A 16 -30.62 -13.92 7.86
CA VAL A 16 -30.46 -15.37 7.91
C VAL A 16 -29.54 -15.70 9.09
N LEU A 17 -30.06 -16.49 10.03
CA LEU A 17 -29.27 -17.12 11.08
C LEU A 17 -28.68 -18.41 10.53
N LEU A 18 -27.36 -18.45 10.34
CA LEU A 18 -26.62 -19.68 10.09
C LEU A 18 -25.84 -20.02 11.35
N ASN A 19 -26.19 -21.15 11.99
CA ASN A 19 -25.50 -21.67 13.18
C ASN A 19 -25.35 -20.67 14.35
N GLY A 20 -26.37 -19.83 14.58
CA GLY A 20 -26.37 -18.86 15.69
C GLY A 20 -25.63 -17.54 15.42
N PHE A 21 -25.04 -17.36 14.22
CA PHE A 21 -24.43 -16.10 13.81
C PHE A 21 -25.36 -15.29 12.92
N SER A 22 -25.60 -14.02 13.29
CA SER A 22 -26.34 -13.06 12.48
C SER A 22 -25.49 -12.57 11.30
N LEU A 23 -25.83 -12.95 10.07
CA LEU A 23 -25.24 -12.35 8.88
C LEU A 23 -26.00 -11.05 8.54
N ARG A 24 -25.37 -9.90 8.80
CA ARG A 24 -25.87 -8.59 8.33
C ARG A 24 -25.26 -8.25 6.98
N ALA A 25 -26.09 -7.86 6.02
CA ALA A 25 -25.62 -7.23 4.80
C ALA A 25 -24.99 -5.88 5.16
N MET A 26 -23.68 -5.72 4.94
CA MET A 26 -23.02 -4.42 5.05
C MET A 26 -23.55 -3.52 3.92
N PRO A 27 -24.10 -2.32 4.24
CA PRO A 27 -24.46 -1.38 3.19
C PRO A 27 -23.20 -1.04 2.40
N LYS A 28 -23.33 -1.01 1.06
CA LYS A 28 -22.24 -0.61 0.17
C LYS A 28 -21.75 0.78 0.59
N SER A 29 -20.51 0.87 1.04
CA SER A 29 -19.90 2.18 1.30
C SER A 29 -19.85 2.98 0.00
N SER A 30 -20.16 4.28 0.08
CA SER A 30 -20.19 5.21 -1.06
C SER A 30 -18.86 5.29 -1.82
N ILE A 31 -17.75 4.97 -1.13
CA ILE A 31 -16.41 4.87 -1.73
C ILE A 31 -16.32 3.69 -2.71
N PHE A 32 -17.07 2.62 -2.47
CA PHE A 32 -17.07 1.44 -3.35
C PHE A 32 -18.12 1.54 -4.46
N SER A 33 -19.06 2.49 -4.41
CA SER A 33 -20.07 2.66 -5.46
C SER A 33 -19.55 3.39 -6.71
N SER A 34 -18.45 4.14 -6.61
CA SER A 34 -17.78 4.76 -7.76
C SER A 34 -16.81 3.83 -8.48
N LEU A 35 -16.55 2.63 -7.93
CA LEU A 35 -15.69 1.64 -8.57
C LEU A 35 -16.43 1.01 -9.74
N ASN A 36 -15.84 1.11 -10.92
CA ASN A 36 -16.32 0.44 -12.11
C ASN A 36 -16.30 -1.08 -11.90
N VAL A 37 -17.48 -1.71 -11.89
CA VAL A 37 -17.64 -3.14 -11.59
C VAL A 37 -17.20 -4.04 -12.77
N GLU A 38 -16.91 -3.45 -13.93
CA GLU A 38 -16.39 -4.19 -15.08
C GLU A 38 -14.85 -4.30 -15.07
N ASN A 39 -14.16 -3.33 -14.45
CA ASN A 39 -12.72 -3.33 -14.28
C ASN A 39 -12.33 -3.57 -12.81
N ASP A 40 -11.91 -4.80 -12.51
CA ASP A 40 -11.52 -5.22 -11.16
C ASP A 40 -10.14 -4.67 -10.70
N ARG A 41 -9.48 -3.78 -11.47
CA ARG A 41 -8.18 -3.20 -11.12
C ARG A 41 -8.35 -1.97 -10.24
N VAL A 42 -7.90 -2.07 -8.99
CA VAL A 42 -7.87 -0.97 -8.03
C VAL A 42 -6.42 -0.71 -7.61
N LEU A 43 -5.96 0.53 -7.75
CA LEU A 43 -4.70 0.98 -7.17
C LEU A 43 -5.00 1.65 -5.83
N VAL A 44 -4.38 1.12 -4.76
CA VAL A 44 -4.44 1.72 -3.42
C VAL A 44 -3.05 2.25 -3.08
N LEU A 45 -2.94 3.56 -2.85
CA LEU A 45 -1.71 4.20 -2.41
C LEU A 45 -1.82 4.49 -0.91
N ILE A 46 -0.89 3.98 -0.13
CA ILE A 46 -0.85 4.15 1.33
C ILE A 46 0.39 4.97 1.67
N GLN A 47 0.19 6.16 2.24
CA GLN A 47 1.26 6.97 2.80
C GLN A 47 1.32 6.76 4.31
N LEU A 48 2.47 6.33 4.81
CA LEU A 48 2.72 6.19 6.25
C LEU A 48 3.18 7.54 6.82
N ASN A 49 2.22 8.36 7.25
CA ASN A 49 2.50 9.65 7.89
C ASN A 49 3.16 9.43 9.27
N GLY A 50 4.10 10.30 9.65
CA GLY A 50 4.91 10.17 10.87
C GLY A 50 6.24 9.44 10.68
N GLY A 51 6.48 8.91 9.48
CA GLY A 51 7.70 8.18 9.14
C GLY A 51 7.57 6.68 9.42
N ASN A 52 8.36 5.90 8.70
CA ASN A 52 8.43 4.46 8.85
C ASN A 52 9.91 4.03 8.88
N ASP A 53 10.26 3.19 9.85
CA ASP A 53 11.59 2.60 9.91
C ASP A 53 11.67 1.39 8.95
N GLY A 54 12.09 1.66 7.71
CA GLY A 54 12.23 0.63 6.68
C GLY A 54 13.21 -0.48 7.05
N LEU A 55 14.25 -0.16 7.84
CA LEU A 55 15.25 -1.14 8.28
C LEU A 55 14.73 -2.07 9.38
N ALA A 56 13.70 -1.67 10.12
CA ALA A 56 13.00 -2.55 11.06
C ALA A 56 11.89 -3.36 10.37
N MET A 57 11.25 -2.81 9.33
CA MET A 57 10.22 -3.52 8.56
C MET A 57 10.80 -4.68 7.75
N ILE A 58 11.92 -4.44 7.06
CA ILE A 58 12.64 -5.44 6.27
C ILE A 58 14.14 -5.30 6.55
N THR A 59 14.63 -6.15 7.44
CA THR A 59 16.01 -6.13 7.93
C THR A 59 16.93 -6.85 6.93
N PRO A 60 17.96 -6.18 6.39
CA PRO A 60 18.99 -6.84 5.60
C PRO A 60 19.93 -7.64 6.51
N LEU A 61 19.84 -8.96 6.43
CA LEU A 61 20.59 -9.92 7.26
C LEU A 61 22.08 -9.96 6.89
N ASP A 62 22.43 -9.68 5.64
CA ASP A 62 23.82 -9.55 5.18
C ASP A 62 24.56 -8.33 5.79
N GLN A 63 23.82 -7.41 6.41
CA GLN A 63 24.35 -6.24 7.11
C GLN A 63 24.00 -6.21 8.60
N TYR A 64 23.54 -7.34 9.15
CA TYR A 64 23.05 -7.40 10.53
C TYR A 64 24.08 -6.91 11.55
N ASP A 65 25.35 -7.30 11.43
CA ASP A 65 26.42 -6.83 12.33
C ASP A 65 26.62 -5.30 12.27
N LYS A 66 26.51 -4.69 11.08
CA LYS A 66 26.59 -3.23 10.94
C LYS A 66 25.39 -2.56 11.59
N LEU A 67 24.21 -3.15 11.43
CA LEU A 67 22.99 -2.68 12.09
C LEU A 67 23.09 -2.82 13.61
N ALA A 68 23.66 -3.91 14.12
CA ALA A 68 23.83 -4.12 15.57
C ALA A 68 24.72 -3.04 16.19
N ASN A 69 25.81 -2.69 15.51
CA ASN A 69 26.69 -1.60 15.94
C ASN A 69 26.00 -0.23 15.87
N ALA A 70 25.22 0.03 14.82
CA ALA A 70 24.60 1.35 14.59
C ALA A 70 23.25 1.55 15.30
N ARG A 71 22.55 0.46 15.66
CA ARG A 71 21.15 0.45 16.10
C ARG A 71 20.87 -0.51 17.26
N GLY A 72 21.89 -0.87 18.04
CA GLY A 72 21.79 -1.93 19.06
C GLY A 72 20.67 -1.76 20.09
N ASN A 73 20.18 -0.54 20.34
CA ASN A 73 19.07 -0.26 21.25
C ASN A 73 17.67 -0.56 20.68
N ILE A 74 17.54 -0.70 19.37
CA ILE A 74 16.26 -0.90 18.67
C ILE A 74 16.30 -2.07 17.67
N LEU A 75 17.45 -2.70 17.45
CA LEU A 75 17.58 -3.82 16.53
C LEU A 75 16.80 -5.04 17.04
N ILE A 76 16.04 -5.63 16.15
CA ILE A 76 15.28 -6.86 16.42
C ILE A 76 16.24 -8.04 16.37
N PRO A 77 16.26 -8.92 17.39
CA PRO A 77 17.07 -10.13 17.37
C PRO A 77 16.86 -10.94 16.10
N GLU A 78 17.94 -11.38 15.47
CA GLU A 78 17.92 -12.08 14.17
C GLU A 78 16.96 -13.27 14.17
N ASN A 79 16.98 -14.06 15.24
CA ASN A 79 16.13 -15.24 15.43
C ASN A 79 14.63 -14.93 15.58
N ASN A 80 14.25 -13.67 15.79
CA ASN A 80 12.86 -13.23 15.85
C ASN A 80 12.33 -12.76 14.49
N LEU A 81 13.21 -12.48 13.53
CA LEU A 81 12.82 -12.01 12.20
C LEU A 81 12.12 -13.12 11.40
N LEU A 82 11.16 -12.74 10.57
CA LEU A 82 10.49 -13.65 9.66
C LEU A 82 11.31 -13.75 8.36
N ASP A 83 12.03 -14.84 8.16
CA ASP A 83 12.88 -15.05 6.98
C ASP A 83 12.09 -15.01 5.66
N VAL A 84 12.46 -14.10 4.76
CA VAL A 84 11.87 -13.94 3.42
C VAL A 84 12.85 -14.33 2.30
N GLY A 85 13.98 -14.95 2.63
CA GLY A 85 15.05 -15.26 1.71
C GLY A 85 15.84 -14.03 1.26
N PHE A 86 16.78 -14.24 0.32
CA PHE A 86 17.60 -13.16 -0.26
C PHE A 86 18.32 -12.29 0.79
N ASN A 87 18.76 -12.88 1.90
CA ASN A 87 19.37 -12.19 3.04
C ASN A 87 18.48 -11.06 3.63
N ASN A 88 17.17 -11.26 3.68
CA ASN A 88 16.24 -10.31 4.28
C ASN A 88 15.29 -11.00 5.26
N GLY A 89 14.88 -10.27 6.30
CA GLY A 89 13.87 -10.73 7.26
C GLY A 89 12.83 -9.65 7.53
N PHE A 90 11.55 -10.02 7.54
CA PHE A 90 10.48 -9.10 7.96
C PHE A 90 10.43 -8.96 9.49
N HIS A 91 9.91 -7.81 9.92
CA HIS A 91 9.53 -7.58 11.31
C HIS A 91 8.61 -8.71 11.84
N PRO A 92 8.78 -9.18 13.10
CA PRO A 92 7.97 -10.28 13.67
C PRO A 92 6.45 -10.07 13.59
N ALA A 93 6.02 -8.81 13.73
CA ALA A 93 4.61 -8.42 13.63
C ALA A 93 4.02 -8.46 12.19
N MET A 94 4.84 -8.61 11.16
CA MET A 94 4.42 -8.56 9.75
C MET A 94 3.98 -9.94 9.21
N THR A 95 3.46 -10.82 10.05
CA THR A 95 3.00 -12.17 9.65
C THR A 95 1.98 -12.13 8.51
N GLY A 96 1.08 -11.14 8.49
CA GLY A 96 0.13 -10.92 7.40
C GLY A 96 0.83 -10.64 6.07
N MET A 97 1.85 -9.76 6.06
CA MET A 97 2.61 -9.44 4.85
C MET A 97 3.48 -10.62 4.42
N LYS A 98 4.05 -11.36 5.38
CA LYS A 98 4.78 -12.60 5.12
C LYS A 98 3.93 -13.62 4.36
N ASN A 99 2.68 -13.83 4.78
CA ASN A 99 1.77 -14.73 4.09
C ASN A 99 1.49 -14.30 2.63
N VAL A 100 1.35 -12.99 2.39
CA VAL A 100 1.15 -12.46 1.03
C VAL A 100 2.41 -12.64 0.18
N PHE A 101 3.59 -12.37 0.76
CA PHE A 101 4.88 -12.57 0.12
C PHE A 101 5.12 -14.04 -0.25
N ASP A 102 4.90 -14.96 0.69
CA ASP A 102 5.06 -16.40 0.47
C ASP A 102 4.10 -16.94 -0.58
N SER A 103 2.95 -16.30 -0.75
CA SER A 103 1.99 -16.63 -1.82
C SER A 103 2.36 -16.06 -3.19
N GLY A 104 3.51 -15.38 -3.33
CA GLY A 104 3.97 -14.76 -4.57
C GLY A 104 3.17 -13.52 -4.98
N LYS A 105 2.45 -12.89 -4.05
CA LYS A 105 1.53 -11.76 -4.32
C LYS A 105 2.06 -10.41 -3.83
N MET A 106 3.29 -10.39 -3.32
CA MET A 106 3.94 -9.17 -2.84
C MET A 106 5.40 -9.19 -3.32
N SER A 107 5.89 -8.01 -3.67
CA SER A 107 7.30 -7.75 -3.92
C SER A 107 7.72 -6.51 -3.14
N VAL A 108 8.98 -6.46 -2.74
CA VAL A 108 9.54 -5.33 -1.99
C VAL A 108 10.62 -4.70 -2.85
N VAL A 109 10.56 -3.38 -2.98
CA VAL A 109 11.61 -2.59 -3.62
C VAL A 109 12.29 -1.79 -2.52
N GLN A 110 13.53 -2.17 -2.19
CA GLN A 110 14.36 -1.47 -1.21
C GLN A 110 15.24 -0.41 -1.89
N ALA A 111 15.93 0.39 -1.07
CA ALA A 111 16.86 1.43 -1.53
C ALA A 111 16.23 2.46 -2.48
N THR A 112 14.92 2.71 -2.33
CA THR A 112 14.21 3.73 -3.11
C THR A 112 14.45 5.11 -2.51
N GLY A 113 14.89 6.05 -3.35
CA GLY A 113 15.11 7.43 -2.97
C GLY A 113 15.39 8.30 -4.19
N TYR A 114 15.69 9.56 -3.94
CA TYR A 114 16.11 10.53 -4.94
C TYR A 114 17.50 11.10 -4.58
N PRO A 115 18.31 11.52 -5.55
CA PRO A 115 19.64 12.09 -5.28
C PRO A 115 19.52 13.40 -4.49
N ASN A 116 20.56 13.75 -3.72
CA ASN A 116 20.60 15.00 -2.94
C ASN A 116 19.38 15.15 -2.01
N GLN A 117 19.16 14.16 -1.14
CA GLN A 117 18.03 14.06 -0.23
C GLN A 117 17.74 15.37 0.53
N ASN A 118 16.48 15.78 0.55
CA ASN A 118 16.03 16.98 1.25
C ASN A 118 15.73 16.65 2.72
N ARG A 119 16.19 17.49 3.66
CA ARG A 119 15.97 17.30 5.10
C ARG A 119 14.64 17.88 5.60
N SER A 120 13.90 18.61 4.78
CA SER A 120 12.56 19.11 5.10
C SER A 120 11.50 18.06 4.80
N HIS A 121 10.71 17.72 5.81
CA HIS A 121 9.59 16.77 5.68
C HIS A 121 8.58 17.22 4.61
N PHE A 122 8.23 18.52 4.61
CA PHE A 122 7.29 19.09 3.65
C PHE A 122 7.82 18.96 2.23
N ARG A 123 9.07 19.41 2.00
CA ARG A 123 9.66 19.39 0.67
C ARG A 123 9.87 17.97 0.15
N SER A 124 10.29 17.03 1.00
CA SER A 124 10.41 15.61 0.63
C SER A 124 9.06 15.00 0.22
N SER A 125 7.99 15.36 0.93
CA SER A 125 6.63 14.92 0.59
C SER A 125 6.18 15.45 -0.77
N ASP A 126 6.51 16.72 -1.07
CA ASP A 126 6.24 17.32 -2.37
C ASP A 126 7.03 16.61 -3.48
N ILE A 127 8.32 16.32 -3.27
CA ILE A 127 9.17 15.60 -4.24
C ILE A 127 8.53 14.24 -4.60
N TRP A 128 8.16 13.44 -3.60
CA TRP A 128 7.52 12.12 -3.83
C TRP A 128 6.15 12.22 -4.50
N THR A 129 5.37 13.27 -4.20
CA THR A 129 4.03 13.46 -4.78
C THR A 129 4.08 14.06 -6.19
N THR A 130 5.07 14.89 -6.47
CA THR A 130 5.23 15.59 -7.75
C THR A 130 6.13 14.84 -8.73
N GLY A 131 7.08 14.04 -8.24
CA GLY A 131 8.17 13.48 -9.02
C GLY A 131 9.19 14.52 -9.48
N SER A 132 9.27 15.69 -8.83
CA SER A 132 10.22 16.74 -9.20
C SER A 132 11.65 16.43 -8.79
N PRO A 133 12.67 16.90 -9.53
CA PRO A 133 14.05 16.99 -9.03
C PRO A 133 14.12 17.75 -7.70
N ALA A 134 15.08 17.38 -6.84
CA ALA A 134 15.16 17.92 -5.48
C ALA A 134 15.33 19.44 -5.44
N ASP A 135 15.97 20.02 -6.45
CA ASP A 135 16.31 21.44 -6.64
C ASP A 135 15.23 22.25 -7.37
N THR A 136 14.13 21.64 -7.81
CA THR A 136 13.05 22.33 -8.54
C THR A 136 11.69 22.11 -7.91
N VAL A 137 10.85 23.14 -7.84
CA VAL A 137 9.50 23.02 -7.29
C VAL A 137 8.50 22.91 -8.44
N TRP A 138 7.80 21.78 -8.49
CA TRP A 138 6.64 21.60 -9.37
C TRP A 138 5.35 21.78 -8.57
N THR A 139 4.35 22.39 -9.19
CA THR A 139 3.05 22.66 -8.57
C THR A 139 1.99 21.60 -8.87
N THR A 140 2.35 20.55 -9.61
CA THR A 140 1.44 19.45 -10.00
C THR A 140 1.97 18.10 -9.55
N GLY A 141 1.06 17.23 -9.09
CA GLY A 141 1.35 15.84 -8.72
C GLY A 141 1.45 14.93 -9.94
N TRP A 142 2.23 13.84 -9.87
CA TRP A 142 2.33 12.89 -11.00
C TRP A 142 0.99 12.22 -11.31
N LEU A 143 0.17 11.92 -10.29
CA LEU A 143 -1.15 11.33 -10.47
C LEU A 143 -2.13 12.32 -11.12
N GLY A 144 -2.06 13.60 -10.74
CA GLY A 144 -2.85 14.66 -11.35
C GLY A 144 -2.51 14.84 -12.84
N ARG A 145 -1.22 14.82 -13.18
CA ARG A 145 -0.77 14.86 -14.58
C ARG A 145 -1.22 13.64 -15.39
N TYR A 146 -1.19 12.45 -14.78
CA TYR A 146 -1.70 11.23 -15.40
C TYR A 146 -3.18 11.37 -15.76
N PHE A 147 -4.02 11.81 -14.81
CA PHE A 147 -5.43 12.02 -15.09
C PHE A 147 -5.68 13.15 -16.07
N GLN A 148 -4.96 14.27 -16.01
CA GLN A 148 -5.12 15.35 -16.98
C GLN A 148 -4.83 14.89 -18.43
N GLY A 149 -3.86 13.99 -18.63
CA GLY A 149 -3.51 13.45 -19.94
C GLY A 149 -4.53 12.45 -20.49
N ASP A 150 -4.98 11.51 -19.66
CA ASP A 150 -5.85 10.39 -20.09
C ASP A 150 -7.35 10.66 -19.87
N HIS A 151 -7.68 11.62 -19.00
CA HIS A 151 -9.02 11.92 -18.49
C HIS A 151 -9.18 13.43 -18.24
N PRO A 152 -9.20 14.26 -19.29
CA PRO A 152 -9.17 15.73 -19.17
C PRO A 152 -10.35 16.32 -18.40
N ASP A 153 -11.45 15.57 -18.28
CA ASP A 153 -12.63 15.98 -17.49
C ASP A 153 -12.42 15.79 -15.98
N TYR A 154 -11.39 15.07 -15.53
CA TYR A 154 -11.08 14.92 -14.09
C TYR A 154 -10.66 16.27 -13.48
N PRO A 155 -11.14 16.63 -12.26
CA PRO A 155 -11.91 15.82 -11.30
C PRO A 155 -13.44 15.90 -11.44
N GLU A 156 -13.96 16.70 -12.37
CA GLU A 156 -15.41 16.90 -12.57
C GLU A 156 -16.06 15.64 -13.17
N GLY A 157 -15.36 14.98 -14.10
CA GLY A 157 -15.65 13.67 -14.67
C GLY A 157 -14.63 12.64 -14.20
N TYR A 158 -14.93 11.94 -13.10
CA TYR A 158 -14.10 10.82 -12.65
C TYR A 158 -14.05 9.71 -13.73
N PRO A 159 -12.89 9.04 -13.91
CA PRO A 159 -12.68 8.02 -14.94
C PRO A 159 -13.34 6.68 -14.56
N ASN A 160 -14.66 6.70 -14.43
CA ASN A 160 -15.48 5.58 -13.95
C ASN A 160 -15.84 4.59 -15.07
N GLY A 161 -15.59 4.96 -16.33
CA GLY A 161 -16.03 4.22 -17.50
C GLY A 161 -14.85 3.69 -18.31
N ARG A 162 -14.55 2.39 -18.14
CA ARG A 162 -13.85 1.51 -19.08
C ARG A 162 -14.24 0.06 -18.84
#